data_AF-A0A934ZQV4-F1
#
_entry.id   AF-A0A934ZQV4-F1
#
_cell.length_a   1.000
_cell.length_b   1.000
_cell.length_c   1.000
_cell.angle_alpha   90.00
_cell.angle_beta   90.00
_cell.angle_gamma   90.00
#
_symmetry.space_group_name_H-M   'P 1'
#
loop_
_entity.id
_entity.type
_entity.pdbx_description
1 polymer ?
#
loop_
_entity_poly.entity_id
_entity_poly.type
_entity_poly.pdbx_seq_one_letter_code
_entity_poly.pdbx_strand_id
1 'polypeptide(L)' 'MTPRRSSGRIDWASLLWRVWGVDALRCVGCGGRLKMIAALTERAGIVRILEHLGVPTEVPRMRRARDGP' A
#
# COMPACT_ATOMS: atom_id res chain seq x y z
N MET A 1 18.35 8.14 -28.59
CA MET A 1 17.39 7.47 -27.66
C MET A 1 16.38 8.50 -27.18
N THR A 2 15.24 8.58 -27.85
CA THR A 2 14.15 9.49 -27.48
C THR A 2 13.48 8.96 -26.22
N PRO A 3 13.36 9.74 -25.12
CA PRO A 3 12.66 9.26 -23.93
C PRO A 3 11.19 9.03 -24.30
N ARG A 4 10.75 7.76 -24.20
CA ARG A 4 9.33 7.43 -24.27
C ARG A 4 8.64 8.19 -23.14
N ARG A 5 7.77 9.14 -23.49
CA ARG A 5 6.87 9.78 -22.54
C ARG A 5 5.94 8.68 -22.02
N SER A 6 6.29 8.05 -20.90
CA SER A 6 5.45 7.05 -20.25
C SER A 6 4.14 7.73 -19.87
N SER A 7 3.00 7.17 -20.31
CA SER A 7 1.67 7.63 -19.88
C SER A 7 1.69 7.85 -18.37
N GLY A 8 1.13 8.96 -17.88
CA GLY A 8 1.25 9.49 -16.51
C GLY A 8 0.71 8.64 -15.35
N ARG A 9 0.97 7.34 -15.35
CA ARG A 9 0.75 6.43 -14.22
C ARG A 9 1.96 6.52 -13.31
N ILE A 10 1.77 7.21 -12.20
CA ILE A 10 2.68 7.17 -11.05
C ILE A 10 2.47 5.81 -10.38
N ASP A 11 3.54 5.11 -10.01
CA ASP A 11 3.40 3.85 -9.29
C ASP A 11 2.83 4.08 -7.87
N TRP A 12 2.14 3.07 -7.36
CA TRP A 12 1.46 3.15 -6.07
C TRP A 12 2.40 3.51 -4.90
N ALA A 13 3.64 3.00 -4.90
CA ALA A 13 4.59 3.29 -3.82
C ALA A 13 5.06 4.76 -3.87
N SER A 14 5.27 5.30 -5.07
CA SER A 14 5.56 6.73 -5.25
C SER A 14 4.42 7.63 -4.76
N LEU A 15 3.16 7.23 -4.93
CA LEU A 15 2.02 7.96 -4.37
C LEU A 15 2.01 7.92 -2.84
N LEU A 16 2.29 6.76 -2.25
CA LEU A 16 2.34 6.62 -0.80
C LEU A 16 3.42 7.52 -0.17
N TRP A 17 4.59 7.57 -0.78
CA TRP A 17 5.67 8.46 -0.35
C TRP A 17 5.26 9.92 -0.40
N ARG A 18 4.62 10.35 -1.50
CA ARG A 18 4.22 11.76 -1.69
C ARG A 18 3.18 12.23 -0.67
N VAL A 19 2.22 11.40 -0.32
CA VAL A 19 1.10 11.79 0.56
C VAL A 19 1.44 11.57 2.03
N TRP A 20 2.11 10.46 2.36
CA TRP A 20 2.33 10.04 3.74
C TRP A 20 3.81 9.97 4.16
N GLY A 21 4.76 10.17 3.24
CA GLY A 21 6.20 10.04 3.54
C GLY A 21 6.65 8.60 3.82
N VAL A 22 5.83 7.60 3.44
CA VAL A 22 6.11 6.18 3.71
C VAL A 22 6.71 5.50 2.48
N ASP A 23 7.90 4.88 2.62
CA ASP A 23 8.46 3.99 1.60
C ASP A 23 7.95 2.56 1.80
N ALA A 24 6.81 2.27 1.19
CA ALA A 24 6.14 0.97 1.30
C ALA A 24 6.94 -0.23 0.79
N LEU A 25 8.03 0.00 0.06
CA LEU A 25 8.86 -1.04 -0.51
C LEU A 25 10.28 -1.06 0.10
N ARG A 26 10.51 -0.38 1.22
CA ARG A 26 11.71 -0.54 2.04
C ARG A 26 11.49 -1.63 3.09
N CYS A 27 12.38 -2.61 3.17
CA CYS A 27 12.34 -3.63 4.21
C CYS A 27 12.67 -3.02 5.58
N VAL A 28 11.81 -3.23 6.58
CA VAL A 28 12.03 -2.75 7.95
C VAL A 28 13.17 -3.47 8.68
N GLY A 29 13.48 -4.72 8.29
CA GLY A 29 14.54 -5.52 8.93
C GLY A 29 15.93 -5.21 8.41
N CYS A 30 16.11 -5.15 7.08
CA CYS A 30 17.44 -5.01 6.46
C CYS A 30 17.63 -3.73 5.63
N GLY A 31 16.58 -2.92 5.44
CA GLY A 31 16.63 -1.72 4.60
C GLY A 31 16.67 -1.97 3.08
N GLY A 32 16.67 -3.23 2.64
CA GLY A 32 16.66 -3.61 1.23
C GLY A 32 15.35 -3.26 0.50
N ARG A 33 15.37 -3.34 -0.84
CA ARG A 33 14.20 -3.05 -1.69
C ARG A 33 13.31 -4.28 -1.84
N LEU A 34 12.07 -4.18 -1.38
CA LEU A 34 11.02 -5.16 -1.58
C LEU A 34 10.40 -5.01 -2.98
N LYS A 35 9.80 -6.10 -3.47
CA LYS A 35 9.02 -6.13 -4.71
C LYS A 35 7.56 -6.48 -4.38
N MET A 36 6.62 -5.76 -4.95
CA MET A 36 5.21 -6.13 -4.90
C MET A 36 4.99 -7.41 -5.73
N ILE A 37 4.50 -8.46 -5.08
CA ILE A 37 4.28 -9.78 -5.73
C ILE A 37 2.81 -10.04 -6.06
N ALA A 38 1.88 -9.52 -5.24
CA ALA A 38 0.44 -9.67 -5.43
C ALA A 38 -0.31 -8.62 -4.61
N ALA A 39 -1.56 -8.34 -5.00
CA ALA A 39 -2.54 -7.64 -4.17
C ALA A 39 -3.66 -8.62 -3.81
N LEU A 40 -3.97 -8.76 -2.53
CA LEU A 40 -5.06 -9.62 -2.07
C LEU A 40 -6.38 -8.84 -2.07
N THR A 41 -7.34 -9.29 -2.87
CA THR A 41 -8.67 -8.69 -2.98
C THR A 41 -9.76 -9.57 -2.38
N GLU A 42 -9.54 -10.89 -2.34
CA GLU A 42 -10.49 -11.85 -1.80
C GLU A 42 -10.49 -11.86 -0.27
N ARG A 43 -11.67 -11.73 0.34
CA ARG A 43 -11.84 -11.67 1.81
C ARG A 43 -11.16 -12.82 2.52
N ALA A 44 -11.30 -14.05 2.04
CA ALA A 44 -10.70 -15.21 2.68
C ALA A 44 -9.17 -15.13 2.72
N GLY A 45 -8.54 -14.63 1.65
CA GLY A 45 -7.10 -14.42 1.58
C GLY A 45 -6.63 -13.31 2.53
N ILE A 46 -7.38 -12.21 2.58
CA ILE A 46 -7.12 -11.09 3.49
C ILE A 46 -7.20 -11.53 4.96
N VAL A 47 -8.28 -12.21 5.35
CA VAL A 47 -8.44 -12.69 6.74
C VAL A 47 -7.29 -13.61 7.14
N ARG A 48 -6.95 -14.58 6.29
CA ARG A 48 -5.88 -15.54 6.57
C ARG A 48 -4.52 -14.89 6.81
N ILE A 49 -4.15 -13.87 6.02
CA ILE A 49 -2.86 -13.18 6.22
C ILE A 49 -2.88 -12.29 7.46
N LEU A 50 -4.00 -11.62 7.75
CA LEU A 50 -4.12 -10.76 8.93
C LEU A 50 -4.05 -11.59 10.22
N GLU A 51 -4.71 -12.75 10.28
CA GLU A 51 -4.61 -13.69 11.40
C GLU A 51 -3.17 -14.19 11.59
N HIS A 52 -2.49 -14.56 10.51
CA HIS A 52 -1.10 -15.00 10.56
C HIS A 52 -0.15 -13.91 11.10
N LEU A 53 -0.41 -12.65 10.78
CA LEU A 53 0.35 -11.49 11.28
C LEU A 53 -0.07 -11.04 12.69
N GLY A 54 -1.14 -11.61 13.26
CA GLY A 54 -1.67 -11.23 14.57
C GLY A 54 -2.32 -9.84 14.60
N VAL A 55 -2.80 -9.33 13.46
CA VAL A 55 -3.47 -8.03 13.37
C VAL A 55 -4.99 -8.21 13.29
N PRO A 56 -5.80 -7.23 13.76
CA PRO A 56 -7.26 -7.34 13.72
C PRO A 56 -7.80 -7.57 12.31
N THR A 57 -8.72 -8.53 12.18
CA THR A 57 -9.43 -8.86 10.92
C THR A 57 -10.71 -8.09 10.73
N GLU A 58 -11.25 -7.52 11.81
CA GLU A 58 -12.46 -6.70 11.79
C GLU A 58 -12.16 -5.37 11.09
N VAL A 59 -13.01 -4.98 10.12
CA VAL A 59 -12.84 -3.73 9.41
C VAL A 59 -13.07 -2.57 10.39
N PRO A 60 -12.12 -1.63 10.55
CA PRO A 60 -12.34 -0.47 11.41
C PRO A 60 -13.58 0.30 10.95
N ARG A 61 -14.44 0.69 11.89
CA ARG A 61 -15.56 1.60 11.60
C ARG A 61 -14.99 2.93 11.10
N MET A 62 -15.01 3.14 9.78
CA MET A 62 -14.51 4.38 9.20
C MET A 62 -15.40 5.54 9.64
N ARG A 63 -14.78 6.58 10.20
CA ARG A 63 -15.48 7.85 10.44
C ARG A 63 -15.76 8.52 9.10
N ARG A 64 -16.88 9.25 9.01
CA ARG A 64 -17.14 10.14 7.86
C ARG A 64 -15.95 11.09 7.71
N ALA A 65 -15.58 11.35 6.46
CA ALA A 65 -14.66 12.44 6.15
C ALA A 65 -15.24 13.72 6.77
N ARG A 66 -14.36 14.54 7.38
CA ARG A 66 -14.78 15.86 7.82
C ARG A 66 -15.04 16.69 6.57
N ASP A 67 -16.17 17.38 6.54
CA ASP A 67 -16.38 18.41 5.52
C ASP A 67 -15.32 19.51 5.74
N GLY A 68 -14.72 19.98 4.65
CA GLY A 68 -13.78 21.09 4.69
C GLY A 68 -14.48 22.42 4.98
N PRO A 69 -13.74 23.47 5.39
CA PRO A 69 -14.27 24.82 5.42
C PRO A 69 -14.66 25.32 4.03
#